data_AF-A0A9D2K5L9-F1
#
_entry.id   AF-A0A9D2K5L9-F1
#
_cell.length_a   1.000
_cell.length_b   1.000
_cell.length_c   1.000
_cell.angle_alpha   90.00
_cell.angle_beta   90.00
_cell.angle_gamma   90.00
#
_symmetry.space_group_name_H-M   'P 1'
#
loop_
_entity.id
_entity.type
_entity.pdbx_description
1 polymer ?
#
loop_
_entity_poly.entity_id
_entity_poly.type
_entity_poly.pdbx_seq_one_letter_code
_entity_poly.pdbx_strand_id
1 'polypeptide(L)'
;MTEKLSRSRTFRMGVDGAMTLALLLLMAYEMVGRAAHEWIGMGMALLLIIHHVLNRNWSRNLFRGSWSRYRTVQTALVVLAFLSMMGSMVSGIVLSEYVFAFLPIRGGYSLARTVHMVCGYWNFVLMSLHLGLHWGMMIRTWHVRPAVMRTVGAAVALYGLYAFFKRGIPDYLFLRTHFAFFDFDEPLVLFLIDYLAAMGFFVWLGHYCAGWLYLFPHAEVIVQEKEFSAAFTYAFQQLDQNGHTLYMRQDLDVPVERYTLINGDYEVCPGVTCISLPGHSAGMMGLMVETDHSGPWFFVRDAAYLPANYGPPSVPSSFVYNLEDYYKSHERIRAIERETKAAIVMSHDLRQWNSMKHAPEYYD
;
A
#
# COMPACT_ATOMS: atom_id res chain seq x y z
N MET A 1 -28.36 8.83 2.65
CA MET A 1 -26.91 9.12 2.57
C MET A 1 -26.11 7.97 1.93
N THR A 2 -26.48 6.72 2.22
CA THR A 2 -25.89 5.47 1.68
C THR A 2 -25.94 5.34 0.16
N GLU A 3 -27.04 5.72 -0.48
CA GLU A 3 -27.21 5.60 -1.94
C GLU A 3 -26.30 6.55 -2.73
N LYS A 4 -26.16 7.80 -2.27
CA LYS A 4 -25.29 8.82 -2.89
C LYS A 4 -23.81 8.46 -2.76
N LEU A 5 -23.42 7.84 -1.63
CA LEU A 5 -22.08 7.31 -1.40
C LEU A 5 -21.79 6.07 -2.28
N SER A 6 -22.77 5.17 -2.42
CA SER A 6 -22.68 3.99 -3.31
C SER A 6 -22.50 4.39 -4.79
N ARG A 7 -23.28 5.38 -5.26
CA ARG A 7 -23.20 5.88 -6.63
C ARG A 7 -21.85 6.53 -6.95
N SER A 8 -21.30 7.28 -5.99
CA SER A 8 -19.95 7.89 -6.10
C SER A 8 -18.84 6.85 -6.18
N ARG A 9 -18.92 5.77 -5.37
CA ARG A 9 -17.94 4.67 -5.40
C ARG A 9 -17.99 3.90 -6.71
N THR A 10 -19.19 3.57 -7.18
CA THR A 10 -19.40 2.86 -8.45
C THR A 10 -18.83 3.64 -9.63
N PHE A 11 -19.03 4.97 -9.63
CA PHE A 11 -18.47 5.85 -10.67
C PHE A 11 -16.94 5.85 -10.68
N ARG A 12 -16.28 5.92 -9.51
CA ARG A 12 -14.82 5.83 -9.40
C ARG A 12 -14.28 4.52 -9.97
N MET A 13 -14.88 3.40 -9.57
CA MET A 13 -14.50 2.06 -10.09
C MET A 13 -14.71 1.96 -11.60
N GLY A 14 -15.76 2.59 -12.13
CA GLY A 14 -15.99 2.67 -13.58
C GLY A 14 -14.90 3.44 -14.32
N VAL A 15 -14.44 4.57 -13.76
CA VAL A 15 -13.32 5.35 -14.32
C VAL A 15 -12.02 4.53 -14.31
N ASP A 16 -11.70 3.89 -13.18
CA ASP A 16 -10.48 3.08 -13.04
C ASP A 16 -10.50 1.85 -13.98
N GLY A 17 -11.67 1.21 -14.13
CA GLY A 17 -11.87 0.13 -15.09
C GLY A 17 -11.72 0.59 -16.54
N ALA A 18 -12.28 1.75 -16.89
CA ALA A 18 -12.14 2.33 -18.22
C ALA A 18 -10.68 2.70 -18.54
N MET A 19 -9.93 3.25 -17.57
CA MET A 19 -8.51 3.53 -17.72
C MET A 19 -7.69 2.26 -17.95
N THR A 20 -8.00 1.19 -17.21
CA THR A 20 -7.31 -0.11 -17.37
C THR A 20 -7.56 -0.70 -18.76
N LEU A 21 -8.80 -0.66 -19.24
CA LEU A 21 -9.15 -1.10 -20.59
C LEU A 21 -8.47 -0.25 -21.66
N ALA A 22 -8.49 1.08 -21.51
CA ALA A 22 -7.82 1.99 -22.43
C ALA A 22 -6.32 1.73 -22.49
N LEU A 23 -5.66 1.51 -21.35
CA LEU A 23 -4.25 1.15 -21.28
C LEU A 23 -3.94 -0.12 -22.09
N LEU A 24 -4.74 -1.18 -21.95
CA LEU A 24 -4.54 -2.43 -22.70
C LEU A 24 -4.70 -2.23 -24.22
N LEU A 25 -5.71 -1.45 -24.64
CA LEU A 25 -5.91 -1.12 -26.05
C LEU A 25 -4.79 -0.24 -26.61
N LEU A 26 -4.24 0.68 -25.80
CA LEU A 26 -3.10 1.50 -26.19
C LEU A 26 -1.84 0.66 -26.41
N MET A 27 -1.65 -0.44 -25.68
CA MET A 27 -0.54 -1.36 -25.95
C MET A 27 -0.65 -2.08 -27.30
N ALA A 28 -1.85 -2.13 -27.90
CA ALA A 28 -2.13 -2.79 -29.17
C ALA A 28 -2.10 -1.81 -30.38
N TYR A 29 -1.15 -0.86 -30.40
CA TYR A 29 -1.06 0.23 -31.40
C TYR A 29 -1.31 -0.20 -32.86
N GLU A 30 -0.52 -1.14 -33.39
CA GLU A 30 -0.62 -1.55 -34.80
C GLU A 30 -1.91 -2.34 -35.11
N MET A 31 -2.51 -2.98 -34.11
CA MET A 31 -3.70 -3.81 -34.30
C MET A 31 -5.01 -3.01 -34.19
N VAL A 32 -5.02 -1.98 -33.33
CA VAL A 32 -6.17 -1.08 -33.15
C VAL A 32 -6.18 0.01 -34.23
N GLY A 33 -5.02 0.31 -34.79
CA GLY A 33 -4.83 1.31 -35.83
C GLY A 33 -4.54 2.70 -35.28
N ARG A 34 -3.76 3.48 -36.05
CA ARG A 34 -3.18 4.76 -35.60
C ARG A 34 -4.22 5.76 -35.13
N ALA A 35 -5.26 5.99 -35.94
CA ALA A 35 -6.32 6.94 -35.60
C ALA A 35 -7.04 6.53 -34.30
N ALA A 36 -7.38 5.25 -34.14
CA ALA A 36 -8.04 4.77 -32.94
C ALA A 36 -7.13 4.86 -31.70
N HIS A 37 -5.83 4.53 -31.82
CA HIS A 37 -4.88 4.69 -30.72
C HIS A 37 -4.76 6.16 -30.27
N GLU A 38 -4.72 7.12 -31.19
CA GLU A 38 -4.69 8.54 -30.83
C GLU A 38 -5.97 9.00 -30.10
N TRP A 39 -7.14 8.59 -30.58
CA TRP A 39 -8.42 8.90 -29.92
C TRP A 39 -8.54 8.25 -28.54
N ILE A 40 -8.11 6.99 -28.40
CA ILE A 40 -8.07 6.30 -27.11
C ILE A 40 -7.07 6.99 -26.18
N GLY A 41 -5.93 7.47 -26.69
CA GLY A 41 -4.94 8.21 -25.92
C GLY A 41 -5.48 9.53 -25.38
N MET A 42 -6.22 10.27 -26.20
CA MET A 42 -6.96 11.46 -25.77
C MET A 42 -8.03 11.11 -24.72
N GLY A 43 -8.77 10.01 -24.90
CA GLY A 43 -9.72 9.51 -23.92
C GLY A 43 -9.05 9.16 -22.57
N MET A 44 -7.90 8.49 -22.61
CA MET A 44 -7.08 8.16 -21.45
C MET A 44 -6.62 9.41 -20.70
N ALA A 45 -6.24 10.48 -21.43
CA ALA A 45 -5.90 11.78 -20.86
C ALA A 45 -7.06 12.36 -20.03
N LEU A 46 -8.27 12.36 -20.60
CA LEU A 46 -9.47 12.85 -19.92
C LEU A 46 -9.82 12.00 -18.69
N LEU A 47 -9.74 10.68 -18.81
CA LEU A 47 -9.97 9.75 -17.70
C LEU A 47 -8.96 9.96 -16.56
N LEU A 48 -7.69 10.20 -16.89
CA LEU A 48 -6.64 10.50 -15.91
C LEU A 48 -6.97 11.78 -15.12
N ILE A 49 -7.43 12.83 -15.79
CA ILE A 49 -7.86 14.08 -15.14
C ILE A 49 -9.03 13.81 -14.20
N ILE A 50 -10.06 13.09 -14.68
CA ILE A 50 -11.23 12.73 -13.87
C ILE A 50 -10.80 11.90 -12.65
N HIS A 51 -9.94 10.90 -12.83
CA HIS A 51 -9.39 10.09 -11.74
C HIS A 51 -8.71 10.95 -10.67
N HIS A 52 -7.84 11.90 -11.06
CA HIS A 52 -7.18 12.80 -10.12
C HIS A 52 -8.15 13.74 -9.41
N VAL A 53 -9.17 14.25 -10.11
CA VAL A 53 -10.23 15.08 -9.50
C VAL A 53 -11.03 14.28 -8.46
N LEU A 54 -11.40 13.04 -8.79
CA LEU A 54 -12.13 12.14 -7.87
C LEU A 54 -11.28 11.76 -6.65
N ASN A 55 -9.96 11.67 -6.82
CA ASN A 55 -8.99 11.29 -5.80
C ASN A 55 -8.23 12.48 -5.19
N ARG A 56 -8.70 13.72 -5.37
CA ARG A 56 -8.04 14.96 -4.92
C ARG A 56 -7.65 14.98 -3.44
N ASN A 57 -8.38 14.25 -2.60
CA ASN A 57 -8.10 14.18 -1.17
C ASN A 57 -6.76 13.49 -0.89
N TRP A 58 -6.37 12.49 -1.70
CA TRP A 58 -5.06 11.85 -1.58
C TRP A 58 -3.94 12.87 -1.89
N SER A 59 -4.07 13.64 -2.98
CA SER A 59 -3.10 14.68 -3.35
C SER A 59 -2.98 15.78 -2.29
N ARG A 60 -4.11 16.23 -1.71
CA ARG A 60 -4.10 17.23 -0.62
C ARG A 60 -3.41 16.73 0.64
N ASN A 61 -3.45 15.43 0.88
CA ASN A 61 -2.86 14.80 2.06
C ASN A 61 -1.41 14.36 1.85
N LEU A 62 -0.84 14.54 0.64
CA LEU A 62 0.52 14.10 0.32
C LEU A 62 1.58 14.66 1.27
N PHE A 63 1.43 15.93 1.68
CA PHE A 63 2.35 16.63 2.59
C PHE A 63 1.94 16.59 4.07
N ARG A 64 0.89 15.83 4.42
CA ARG A 64 0.34 15.78 5.78
C ARG A 64 0.54 14.39 6.40
N GLY A 65 0.98 14.33 7.67
CA GLY A 65 1.19 13.09 8.42
C GLY A 65 2.59 12.48 8.28
N SER A 66 2.85 11.41 9.03
CA SER A 66 4.13 10.69 9.01
C SER A 66 4.30 9.85 7.73
N TRP A 67 5.56 9.64 7.33
CA TRP A 67 5.93 8.86 6.16
C TRP A 67 6.26 7.42 6.56
N SER A 68 5.29 6.53 6.42
CA SER A 68 5.53 5.08 6.56
C SER A 68 6.26 4.54 5.32
N ARG A 69 6.98 3.42 5.46
CA ARG A 69 7.65 2.74 4.33
C ARG A 69 6.68 2.43 3.18
N TYR A 70 5.48 1.96 3.53
CA TYR A 70 4.41 1.70 2.56
C TYR A 70 3.98 2.98 1.82
N ARG A 71 3.75 4.08 2.55
CA ARG A 71 3.39 5.37 1.95
C ARG A 71 4.49 5.90 1.03
N THR A 72 5.75 5.77 1.43
CA THR A 72 6.88 6.16 0.59
C THR A 72 6.90 5.37 -0.72
N VAL A 73 6.73 4.04 -0.66
CA VAL A 73 6.68 3.18 -1.85
C VAL A 73 5.47 3.49 -2.73
N GLN A 74 4.27 3.62 -2.14
CA GLN A 74 3.05 3.96 -2.86
C GLN A 74 3.17 5.33 -3.54
N THR A 75 3.68 6.35 -2.84
CA THR A 75 3.89 7.68 -3.41
C THR A 75 4.93 7.65 -4.52
N ALA A 76 6.08 6.98 -4.32
CA ALA A 76 7.11 6.87 -5.35
C ALA A 76 6.56 6.19 -6.61
N LEU A 77 5.81 5.11 -6.45
CA LEU A 77 5.16 4.39 -7.56
C LEU A 77 4.20 5.29 -8.34
N VAL A 78 3.33 6.03 -7.64
CA VAL A 78 2.36 6.95 -8.28
C VAL A 78 3.07 8.11 -8.98
N VAL A 79 4.12 8.67 -8.38
CA VAL A 79 4.89 9.77 -8.99
C VAL A 79 5.60 9.30 -10.26
N LEU A 80 6.26 8.14 -10.22
CA LEU A 80 6.91 7.55 -11.40
C LEU A 80 5.90 7.24 -12.49
N ALA A 81 4.76 6.65 -12.12
CA ALA A 81 3.70 6.37 -13.07
C ALA A 81 3.16 7.65 -13.71
N PHE A 82 2.89 8.69 -12.92
CA PHE A 82 2.45 9.99 -13.41
C PHE A 82 3.46 10.61 -14.38
N LEU A 83 4.76 10.60 -14.05
CA LEU A 83 5.81 11.11 -14.94
C LEU A 83 5.89 10.31 -16.24
N SER A 84 5.81 8.99 -16.17
CA SER A 84 5.79 8.14 -17.36
C SER A 84 4.56 8.41 -18.23
N MET A 85 3.39 8.61 -17.62
CA MET A 85 2.17 8.98 -18.33
C MET A 85 2.33 10.35 -19.03
N MET A 86 2.85 11.36 -18.34
CA MET A 86 3.10 12.68 -18.94
C MET A 86 4.08 12.60 -20.11
N GLY A 87 5.16 11.83 -19.96
CA GLY A 87 6.13 11.60 -21.03
C GLY A 87 5.50 10.94 -22.27
N SER A 88 4.65 9.92 -22.08
CA SER A 88 3.91 9.26 -23.17
C SER A 88 2.89 10.22 -23.82
N MET A 89 2.18 11.03 -23.04
CA MET A 89 1.19 11.98 -23.58
C MET A 89 1.84 13.09 -24.40
N VAL A 90 2.88 13.73 -23.88
CA VAL A 90 3.60 14.82 -24.60
C VAL A 90 4.24 14.29 -25.87
N SER A 91 4.90 13.15 -25.80
CA SER A 91 5.48 12.52 -26.99
C SER A 91 4.41 12.04 -27.99
N GLY A 92 3.25 11.58 -27.51
CA GLY A 92 2.11 11.19 -28.34
C GLY A 92 1.51 12.36 -29.11
N ILE A 93 1.44 13.57 -28.52
CA ILE A 93 1.02 14.79 -29.22
C ILE A 93 1.97 15.12 -30.37
N VAL A 94 3.29 14.94 -30.17
CA VAL A 94 4.30 15.17 -31.22
C VAL A 94 4.20 14.15 -32.36
N LEU A 95 3.76 12.91 -32.07
CA LEU A 95 3.62 11.84 -33.06
C LEU A 95 2.24 11.79 -33.73
N SER A 96 1.27 12.57 -33.25
CA SER A 96 -0.12 12.50 -33.69
C SER A 96 -0.29 12.98 -35.14
N GLU A 97 -0.90 12.14 -35.96
CA GLU A 97 -1.22 12.43 -37.37
C GLU A 97 -2.69 12.85 -37.54
N TYR A 98 -3.59 12.48 -36.62
CA TYR A 98 -5.03 12.66 -36.75
C TYR A 98 -5.59 13.68 -35.75
N VAL A 99 -5.42 13.43 -34.45
CA VAL A 99 -6.09 14.21 -33.38
C VAL A 99 -5.50 15.61 -33.25
N PHE A 100 -4.18 15.74 -33.39
CA PHE A 100 -3.45 17.01 -33.27
C PHE A 100 -2.85 17.48 -34.59
N ALA A 101 -3.40 17.04 -35.72
CA ALA A 101 -2.94 17.39 -37.07
C ALA A 101 -2.86 18.91 -37.34
N PHE A 102 -3.58 19.72 -36.56
CA PHE A 102 -3.59 21.17 -36.64
C PHE A 102 -2.34 21.85 -36.04
N LEU A 103 -1.51 21.14 -35.27
CA LEU A 103 -0.29 21.68 -34.68
C LEU A 103 0.90 21.54 -35.66
N PRO A 104 1.56 22.63 -36.07
CA PRO A 104 2.66 22.58 -37.03
C PRO A 104 4.00 22.16 -36.39
N ILE A 105 4.08 20.92 -35.88
CA ILE A 105 5.29 20.40 -35.23
C ILE A 105 6.27 19.88 -36.28
N ARG A 106 7.43 20.53 -36.41
CA ARG A 106 8.49 20.18 -37.37
C ARG A 106 9.75 19.72 -36.63
N GLY A 107 9.88 18.41 -36.39
CA GLY A 107 11.09 17.79 -35.85
C GLY A 107 10.87 17.05 -34.53
N GLY A 108 11.89 16.30 -34.10
CA GLY A 108 11.85 15.55 -32.84
C GLY A 108 11.15 14.19 -32.88
N TYR A 109 10.62 13.76 -34.04
CA TYR A 109 9.86 12.49 -34.19
C TYR A 109 10.59 11.25 -33.65
N SER A 110 11.90 11.12 -33.90
CA SER A 110 12.69 9.97 -33.41
C SER A 110 12.81 9.96 -31.88
N LEU A 111 13.03 11.13 -31.28
CA LEU A 111 13.09 11.28 -29.83
C LEU A 111 11.72 11.05 -29.21
N ALA A 112 10.67 11.66 -29.78
CA ALA A 112 9.30 11.48 -29.34
C ALA A 112 8.90 9.99 -29.39
N ARG A 113 9.20 9.27 -30.47
CA ARG A 113 8.96 7.82 -30.55
C ARG A 113 9.66 7.05 -29.44
N THR A 114 10.93 7.35 -29.20
CA THR A 114 11.72 6.70 -28.15
C THR A 114 11.13 6.95 -26.77
N VAL A 115 10.83 8.22 -26.44
CA VAL A 115 10.21 8.61 -25.18
C VAL A 115 8.82 7.95 -25.05
N HIS A 116 8.00 7.98 -26.10
CA HIS A 116 6.65 7.44 -26.09
C HIS A 116 6.64 5.95 -25.77
N MET A 117 7.52 5.16 -26.40
CA MET A 117 7.63 3.73 -26.13
C MET A 117 8.09 3.47 -24.69
N VAL A 118 9.22 4.04 -24.25
CA VAL A 118 9.74 3.81 -22.88
C VAL A 118 8.72 4.19 -21.84
N CYS A 119 8.15 5.38 -21.97
CA CYS A 119 7.13 5.87 -21.08
C CYS A 119 5.89 4.99 -21.10
N GLY A 120 5.42 4.54 -22.26
CA GLY A 120 4.26 3.65 -22.39
C GLY A 120 4.46 2.30 -21.70
N TYR A 121 5.58 1.63 -21.99
CA TYR A 121 5.89 0.31 -21.41
C TYR A 121 6.19 0.39 -19.91
N TRP A 122 6.94 1.40 -19.44
CA TRP A 122 7.12 1.60 -18.00
C TRP A 122 5.81 1.97 -17.31
N ASN A 123 4.98 2.81 -17.93
CA ASN A 123 3.66 3.13 -17.39
C ASN A 123 2.79 1.88 -17.26
N PHE A 124 2.82 0.97 -18.23
CA PHE A 124 2.13 -0.32 -18.15
C PHE A 124 2.55 -1.12 -16.90
N VAL A 125 3.86 -1.28 -16.65
CA VAL A 125 4.37 -1.98 -15.47
C VAL A 125 4.00 -1.27 -14.17
N LEU A 126 4.24 0.05 -14.10
CA LEU A 126 3.99 0.86 -12.89
C LEU A 126 2.51 0.89 -12.53
N MET A 127 1.63 0.99 -13.52
CA MET A 127 0.19 1.01 -13.29
C MET A 127 -0.37 -0.37 -12.90
N SER A 128 0.22 -1.45 -13.43
CA SER A 128 -0.07 -2.81 -13.00
C SER A 128 0.32 -3.04 -11.54
N LEU A 129 1.50 -2.57 -11.12
CA LEU A 129 1.95 -2.59 -9.72
C LEU A 129 1.03 -1.73 -8.84
N HIS A 130 0.63 -0.55 -9.31
CA HIS A 130 -0.27 0.37 -8.58
C HIS A 130 -1.62 -0.30 -8.34
N LEU A 131 -2.19 -0.95 -9.35
CA LEU A 131 -3.40 -1.76 -9.23
C LEU A 131 -3.20 -2.91 -8.23
N GLY A 132 -2.03 -3.55 -8.23
CA GLY A 132 -1.62 -4.58 -7.27
C GLY A 132 -1.70 -4.13 -5.81
N LEU A 133 -1.26 -2.91 -5.50
CA LEU A 133 -1.38 -2.33 -4.15
C LEU A 133 -2.83 -2.26 -3.66
N HIS A 134 -3.78 -2.09 -4.59
CA HIS A 134 -5.21 -1.97 -4.30
C HIS A 134 -5.99 -3.29 -4.47
N TRP A 135 -5.33 -4.35 -4.96
CA TRP A 135 -5.96 -5.62 -5.36
C TRP A 135 -6.68 -6.33 -4.20
N GLY A 136 -6.15 -6.23 -2.98
CA GLY A 136 -6.79 -6.79 -1.79
C GLY A 136 -8.19 -6.22 -1.51
N MET A 137 -8.43 -4.95 -1.87
CA MET A 137 -9.77 -4.34 -1.77
C MET A 137 -10.74 -4.90 -2.81
N MET A 138 -10.24 -5.20 -4.02
CA MET A 138 -11.05 -5.71 -5.13
C MET A 138 -11.45 -7.16 -4.91
N ILE A 139 -10.53 -8.01 -4.46
CA ILE A 139 -10.79 -9.43 -4.18
C ILE A 139 -11.95 -9.62 -3.18
N ARG A 140 -12.07 -8.74 -2.17
CA ARG A 140 -13.09 -8.83 -1.12
C ARG A 140 -14.53 -8.66 -1.62
N THR A 141 -14.74 -8.17 -2.85
CA THR A 141 -16.09 -8.13 -3.45
C THR A 141 -16.50 -9.45 -4.08
N TRP A 142 -15.58 -10.41 -4.20
CA TRP A 142 -15.81 -11.70 -4.84
C TRP A 142 -16.00 -12.78 -3.77
N HIS A 143 -17.09 -13.54 -3.86
CA HIS A 143 -17.42 -14.60 -2.90
C HIS A 143 -16.73 -15.93 -3.26
N VAL A 144 -15.41 -15.89 -3.47
CA VAL A 144 -14.61 -17.07 -3.89
C VAL A 144 -13.66 -17.49 -2.76
N ARG A 145 -13.45 -18.80 -2.60
CA ARG A 145 -12.54 -19.34 -1.57
C ARG A 145 -11.12 -18.76 -1.75
N PRO A 146 -10.46 -18.28 -0.68
CA PRO A 146 -9.13 -17.67 -0.78
C PRO A 146 -8.07 -18.57 -1.43
N ALA A 147 -8.08 -19.87 -1.12
CA ALA A 147 -7.14 -20.84 -1.71
C ALA A 147 -7.29 -20.95 -3.24
N VAL A 148 -8.53 -20.90 -3.75
CA VAL A 148 -8.81 -20.93 -5.19
C VAL A 148 -8.28 -19.66 -5.85
N MET A 149 -8.53 -18.49 -5.24
CA MET A 149 -8.03 -17.22 -5.77
C MET A 149 -6.51 -17.13 -5.79
N ARG A 150 -5.83 -17.64 -4.76
CA ARG A 150 -4.36 -17.71 -4.71
C ARG A 150 -3.81 -18.61 -5.81
N THR A 151 -4.43 -19.77 -6.01
CA THR A 151 -3.99 -20.74 -7.03
C THR A 151 -4.20 -20.20 -8.45
N VAL A 152 -5.39 -19.64 -8.73
CA VAL A 152 -5.69 -19.01 -10.02
C VAL A 152 -4.80 -17.80 -10.25
N GLY A 153 -4.61 -16.95 -9.24
CA GLY A 153 -3.72 -15.79 -9.32
C GLY A 153 -2.27 -16.18 -9.60
N ALA A 154 -1.76 -17.24 -8.96
CA ALA A 154 -0.43 -17.77 -9.22
C ALA A 154 -0.30 -18.34 -10.65
N ALA A 155 -1.32 -19.06 -11.14
CA ALA A 155 -1.34 -19.58 -12.51
C ALA A 155 -1.33 -18.43 -13.54
N VAL A 156 -2.14 -17.38 -13.33
CA VAL A 156 -2.15 -16.18 -14.16
C VAL A 156 -0.81 -15.46 -14.11
N ALA A 157 -0.19 -15.36 -12.92
CA ALA A 157 1.12 -14.73 -12.77
C ALA A 157 2.23 -15.50 -13.48
N LEU A 158 2.23 -16.84 -13.41
CA LEU A 158 3.19 -17.70 -14.12
C LEU A 158 3.04 -17.57 -15.64
N TYR A 159 1.81 -17.65 -16.15
CA TYR A 159 1.55 -17.42 -17.57
C TYR A 159 1.90 -15.98 -17.98
N GLY A 160 1.60 -15.00 -17.12
CA GLY A 160 1.92 -13.60 -17.33
C GLY A 160 3.41 -13.33 -17.42
N LEU A 161 4.23 -14.01 -16.61
CA LEU A 161 5.68 -13.96 -16.68
C LEU A 161 6.19 -14.52 -18.02
N TYR A 162 5.64 -15.65 -18.46
CA TYR A 162 5.93 -16.20 -19.78
C TYR A 162 5.54 -15.23 -20.90
N ALA A 163 4.32 -14.69 -20.87
CA ALA A 163 3.80 -13.73 -21.85
C ALA A 163 4.66 -12.44 -21.89
N PHE A 164 5.12 -11.97 -20.73
CA PHE A 164 5.99 -10.81 -20.60
C PHE A 164 7.30 -10.96 -21.41
N PHE A 165 7.94 -12.15 -21.35
CA PHE A 165 9.12 -12.44 -22.16
C PHE A 165 8.78 -12.78 -23.61
N LYS A 166 7.72 -13.56 -23.86
CA LYS A 166 7.25 -13.91 -25.21
C LYS A 166 6.98 -12.66 -26.06
N ARG A 167 6.45 -11.60 -25.44
CA ARG A 167 6.12 -10.32 -26.10
C ARG A 167 7.30 -9.36 -26.19
N GLY A 168 8.48 -9.72 -25.69
CA GLY A 168 9.66 -8.86 -25.73
C GLY A 168 9.51 -7.56 -24.91
N ILE A 169 8.61 -7.52 -23.92
CA ILE A 169 8.39 -6.32 -23.09
C ILE A 169 9.69 -5.80 -22.46
N PRO A 170 10.61 -6.65 -21.94
CA PRO A 170 11.92 -6.21 -21.46
C PRO A 170 12.72 -5.39 -22.48
N ASP A 171 12.67 -5.77 -23.75
CA ASP A 171 13.47 -5.11 -24.79
C ASP A 171 13.00 -3.68 -25.02
N TYR A 172 11.69 -3.43 -24.91
CA TYR A 172 11.13 -2.07 -24.97
C TYR A 172 11.36 -1.26 -23.70
N LEU A 173 11.30 -1.90 -22.52
CA LEU A 173 11.56 -1.24 -21.23
C LEU A 173 13.00 -0.69 -21.15
N PHE A 174 13.95 -1.42 -21.71
CA PHE A 174 15.38 -1.09 -21.69
C PHE A 174 15.91 -0.53 -23.02
N LEU A 175 15.02 -0.18 -23.96
CA LEU A 175 15.39 0.37 -25.28
C LEU A 175 16.39 -0.51 -26.07
N ARG A 176 16.35 -1.83 -25.90
CA ARG A 176 17.14 -2.76 -26.71
C ARG A 176 16.63 -2.78 -28.16
N THR A 177 15.36 -2.45 -28.36
CA THR A 177 14.72 -2.28 -29.66
C THR A 177 14.05 -0.91 -29.77
N HIS A 178 14.26 -0.23 -30.90
CA HIS A 178 13.63 1.06 -31.21
C HIS A 178 12.39 0.94 -32.11
N PHE A 179 12.00 -0.29 -32.44
CA PHE A 179 10.83 -0.62 -33.26
C PHE A 179 10.07 -1.76 -32.61
N ALA A 180 8.75 -1.60 -32.50
CA ALA A 180 7.87 -2.66 -32.04
C ALA A 180 7.51 -3.57 -33.21
N PHE A 181 7.84 -4.85 -33.09
CA PHE A 181 7.53 -5.86 -34.10
C PHE A 181 6.24 -6.57 -33.71
N PHE A 182 5.26 -6.60 -34.62
CA PHE A 182 3.96 -7.22 -34.43
C PHE A 182 3.77 -8.36 -35.42
N ASP A 183 3.16 -9.44 -34.97
CA ASP A 183 2.67 -10.50 -35.83
C ASP A 183 1.26 -10.12 -36.32
N PHE A 184 1.14 -9.79 -37.60
CA PHE A 184 -0.10 -9.31 -38.20
C PHE A 184 -1.14 -10.42 -38.44
N ASP A 185 -0.72 -11.68 -38.36
CA ASP A 185 -1.61 -12.84 -38.51
C ASP A 185 -2.27 -13.24 -37.17
N GLU A 186 -1.84 -12.63 -36.06
CA GLU A 186 -2.38 -12.92 -34.75
C GLU A 186 -3.73 -12.20 -34.48
N PRO A 187 -4.75 -12.91 -33.95
CA PRO A 187 -5.97 -12.29 -33.47
C PRO A 187 -5.73 -11.31 -32.30
N LEU A 188 -6.33 -10.11 -32.36
CA LEU A 188 -6.27 -9.08 -31.30
C LEU A 188 -6.59 -9.62 -29.90
N VAL A 189 -7.51 -10.58 -29.80
CA VAL A 189 -7.90 -11.19 -28.52
C VAL A 189 -6.74 -11.94 -27.87
N LEU A 190 -5.95 -12.69 -28.65
CA LEU A 190 -4.79 -13.44 -28.11
C LEU A 190 -3.69 -12.48 -27.66
N PHE A 191 -3.47 -11.41 -28.41
CA PHE A 191 -2.58 -10.32 -28.01
C PHE A 191 -3.00 -9.70 -26.68
N LEU A 192 -4.28 -9.35 -26.53
CA LEU A 192 -4.80 -8.75 -25.31
C LEU A 192 -4.77 -9.72 -24.12
N ILE A 193 -4.96 -11.03 -24.33
CA ILE A 193 -4.83 -12.03 -23.27
C ILE A 193 -3.39 -12.07 -22.73
N ASP A 194 -2.39 -12.03 -23.61
CA ASP A 194 -0.98 -12.02 -23.19
C ASP A 194 -0.63 -10.76 -22.38
N TYR A 195 -1.09 -9.58 -22.82
CA TYR A 195 -0.90 -8.35 -22.06
C TYR A 195 -1.69 -8.31 -20.75
N LEU A 196 -2.92 -8.83 -20.74
CA LEU A 196 -3.71 -8.94 -19.52
C LEU A 196 -3.05 -9.89 -18.51
N ALA A 197 -2.47 -10.99 -18.98
CA ALA A 197 -1.71 -11.91 -18.13
C ALA A 197 -0.43 -11.26 -17.60
N ALA A 198 0.33 -10.56 -18.45
CA ALA A 198 1.52 -9.82 -18.03
C ALA A 198 1.19 -8.74 -16.98
N MET A 199 0.08 -8.01 -17.16
CA MET A 199 -0.46 -7.10 -16.14
C MET A 199 -0.79 -7.87 -14.85
N GLY A 200 -1.45 -9.02 -14.96
CA GLY A 200 -1.76 -9.91 -13.83
C GLY A 200 -0.53 -10.33 -13.03
N PHE A 201 0.60 -10.61 -13.69
CA PHE A 201 1.87 -10.89 -13.02
C PHE A 201 2.35 -9.71 -12.16
N PHE A 202 2.34 -8.49 -12.68
CA PHE A 202 2.74 -7.31 -11.92
C PHE A 202 1.72 -6.90 -10.84
N VAL A 203 0.42 -7.11 -11.08
CA VAL A 203 -0.63 -6.95 -10.06
C VAL A 203 -0.39 -7.92 -8.90
N TRP A 204 -0.09 -9.19 -9.22
CA TRP A 204 0.26 -10.21 -8.22
C TRP A 204 1.50 -9.80 -7.44
N LEU A 205 2.56 -9.37 -8.12
CA LEU A 205 3.80 -8.90 -7.47
C LEU A 205 3.53 -7.69 -6.55
N GLY A 206 2.78 -6.69 -7.02
CA GLY A 206 2.43 -5.51 -6.23
C GLY A 206 1.60 -5.86 -4.99
N HIS A 207 0.66 -6.80 -5.11
CA HIS A 207 -0.17 -7.26 -4.00
C HIS A 207 0.66 -7.92 -2.88
N TYR A 208 1.57 -8.84 -3.23
CA TYR A 208 2.34 -9.59 -2.24
C TYR A 208 3.55 -8.82 -1.71
N CYS A 209 4.22 -7.99 -2.51
CA CYS A 209 5.37 -7.19 -2.06
C CYS A 209 5.00 -6.05 -1.11
N ALA A 210 3.77 -5.55 -1.18
CA ALA A 210 3.29 -4.46 -0.33
C ALA A 210 2.69 -4.94 0.99
N GLY A 211 2.38 -6.23 1.09
CA GLY A 211 1.73 -6.86 2.22
C GLY A 211 2.71 -7.43 3.26
N TRP A 212 3.45 -6.61 3.99
CA TRP A 212 4.33 -7.13 5.06
C TRP A 212 3.55 -7.68 6.28
N LEU A 213 2.27 -7.36 6.42
CA LEU A 213 1.35 -8.00 7.37
C LEU A 213 0.84 -9.38 6.90
N TYR A 214 0.93 -9.71 5.61
CA TYR A 214 0.56 -11.02 5.06
C TYR A 214 1.64 -12.08 5.29
N LEU A 215 2.75 -11.74 5.94
CA LEU A 215 3.87 -12.64 6.21
C LEU A 215 3.55 -13.68 7.29
N PHE A 216 2.55 -13.43 8.13
CA PHE A 216 2.22 -14.27 9.30
C PHE A 216 0.80 -14.85 9.27
N PRO A 217 0.35 -15.49 8.17
CA PRO A 217 -1.01 -16.04 8.08
C PRO A 217 -1.27 -17.22 9.00
N HIS A 218 -0.21 -17.78 9.58
CA HIS A 218 -0.22 -18.87 10.54
C HIS A 218 0.02 -18.41 11.98
N ALA A 219 0.10 -17.10 12.22
CA ALA A 219 0.29 -16.58 13.58
C ALA A 219 -1.06 -16.32 14.25
N GLU A 220 -1.09 -16.54 15.57
CA GLU A 220 -2.11 -16.00 16.45
C GLU A 220 -1.80 -14.53 16.74
N VAL A 221 -2.81 -13.66 16.59
CA VAL A 221 -2.70 -12.24 16.95
C VAL A 221 -3.45 -11.98 18.24
N ILE A 222 -2.69 -11.71 19.29
CA ILE A 222 -3.21 -11.33 20.61
C ILE A 222 -3.38 -9.80 20.64
N VAL A 223 -4.56 -9.32 21.02
CA VAL A 223 -4.87 -7.88 21.05
C VAL A 223 -5.94 -7.60 22.11
N GLN A 224 -5.88 -6.44 22.76
CA GLN A 224 -6.93 -6.03 23.69
C GLN A 224 -8.26 -5.87 22.95
N GLU A 225 -9.34 -6.41 23.53
CA GLU A 225 -10.69 -6.34 22.95
C GLU A 225 -11.13 -4.89 22.70
N LYS A 226 -10.80 -3.99 23.63
CA LYS A 226 -11.07 -2.55 23.50
C LYS A 226 -10.33 -1.91 22.33
N GLU A 227 -9.07 -2.29 22.10
CA GLU A 227 -8.29 -1.78 20.98
C GLU A 227 -8.84 -2.28 19.66
N PHE A 228 -9.12 -3.59 19.56
CA PHE A 228 -9.70 -4.19 18.38
C PHE A 228 -11.04 -3.54 18.02
N SER A 229 -11.93 -3.38 19.00
CA SER A 229 -13.23 -2.74 18.83
C SER A 229 -13.12 -1.27 18.40
N ALA A 230 -12.22 -0.51 19.03
CA ALA A 230 -11.96 0.88 18.67
C ALA A 230 -11.40 0.98 17.26
N ALA A 231 -10.43 0.14 16.91
CA ALA A 231 -9.83 0.11 15.58
C ALA A 231 -10.88 -0.18 14.50
N PHE A 232 -11.70 -1.21 14.68
CA PHE A 232 -12.81 -1.52 13.77
C PHE A 232 -13.80 -0.36 13.67
N THR A 233 -14.16 0.27 14.79
CA THR A 233 -15.11 1.39 14.79
C THR A 233 -14.54 2.59 14.02
N TYR A 234 -13.33 3.04 14.37
CA TYR A 234 -12.73 4.23 13.76
C TYR A 234 -12.35 4.02 12.29
N ALA A 235 -11.80 2.85 11.93
CA ALA A 235 -11.40 2.57 10.55
C ALA A 235 -12.59 2.40 9.60
N PHE A 236 -13.74 1.92 10.08
CA PHE A 236 -14.94 1.77 9.26
C PHE A 236 -15.82 3.01 9.24
N GLN A 237 -15.77 3.84 10.29
CA GLN A 237 -16.63 5.02 10.40
C GLN A 237 -15.93 6.36 10.03
N GLN A 238 -14.61 6.39 9.85
CA GLN A 238 -13.82 7.62 9.54
C GLN A 238 -14.07 8.76 10.56
N LEU A 239 -14.12 8.42 11.86
CA LEU A 239 -14.83 9.20 12.88
C LEU A 239 -14.00 10.08 13.83
N ASP A 240 -12.74 10.44 13.54
CA ASP A 240 -12.21 11.58 14.30
C ASP A 240 -12.88 12.89 13.85
N GLN A 241 -12.90 13.88 14.74
CA GLN A 241 -13.59 15.17 14.55
C GLN A 241 -13.04 16.00 13.37
N ASN A 242 -12.05 15.48 12.64
CA ASN A 242 -11.40 16.04 11.45
C ASN A 242 -11.24 15.03 10.28
N GLY A 243 -11.81 13.81 10.37
CA GLY A 243 -11.71 12.77 9.33
C GLY A 243 -10.37 12.04 9.24
N HIS A 244 -9.53 12.09 10.28
CA HIS A 244 -8.30 11.30 10.39
C HIS A 244 -8.52 10.06 11.27
N THR A 245 -7.82 8.97 11.00
CA THR A 245 -7.76 7.81 11.91
C THR A 245 -6.35 7.25 11.85
N LEU A 246 -5.78 6.89 12.99
CA LEU A 246 -4.50 6.18 13.08
C LEU A 246 -4.65 4.71 12.67
N TYR A 247 -5.88 4.18 12.66
CA TYR A 247 -6.17 2.82 12.24
C TYR A 247 -6.41 2.75 10.74
N MET A 248 -5.50 2.09 10.03
CA MET A 248 -5.67 1.84 8.60
C MET A 248 -6.60 0.64 8.42
N ARG A 249 -7.75 0.87 7.77
CA ARG A 249 -8.72 -0.22 7.47
C ARG A 249 -8.09 -1.41 6.74
N GLN A 250 -7.03 -1.17 5.97
CA GLN A 250 -6.29 -2.20 5.24
C GLN A 250 -5.51 -3.14 6.17
N ASP A 251 -5.16 -2.68 7.37
CA ASP A 251 -4.35 -3.42 8.34
C ASP A 251 -5.21 -4.22 9.34
N LEU A 252 -6.52 -3.97 9.38
CA LEU A 252 -7.47 -4.64 10.30
C LEU A 252 -8.09 -5.92 9.75
N ASP A 253 -7.91 -6.19 8.46
CA ASP A 253 -8.41 -7.41 7.81
C ASP A 253 -7.28 -8.11 7.08
N VAL A 254 -6.32 -8.59 7.88
CA VAL A 254 -5.18 -9.37 7.40
C VAL A 254 -5.42 -10.84 7.73
N PRO A 255 -5.08 -11.79 6.83
CA PRO A 255 -5.25 -13.21 7.11
C PRO A 255 -4.27 -13.61 8.21
N VAL A 256 -4.80 -14.13 9.32
CA VAL A 256 -4.08 -14.68 10.47
C VAL A 256 -4.77 -15.98 10.88
N GLU A 257 -4.13 -16.84 11.67
CA GLU A 257 -4.75 -18.10 12.10
C GLU A 257 -5.97 -17.82 12.98
N ARG A 258 -5.80 -16.91 13.94
CA ARG A 258 -6.85 -16.49 14.88
C ARG A 258 -6.51 -15.14 15.51
N TYR A 259 -7.54 -14.36 15.82
CA TYR A 259 -7.45 -13.25 16.76
C TYR A 259 -7.84 -13.73 18.17
N THR A 260 -6.98 -13.45 19.14
CA THR A 260 -7.27 -13.68 20.57
C THR A 260 -7.46 -12.34 21.24
N LEU A 261 -8.74 -12.05 21.51
CA LEU A 261 -9.15 -10.82 22.18
C LEU A 261 -8.99 -11.00 23.68
N ILE A 262 -8.14 -10.18 24.29
CA ILE A 262 -7.83 -10.22 25.72
C ILE A 262 -8.39 -8.98 26.43
N ASN A 263 -8.57 -9.10 27.75
CA ASN A 263 -8.99 -8.00 28.61
C ASN A 263 -8.06 -7.93 29.83
N GLY A 264 -7.15 -6.96 29.84
CA GLY A 264 -6.16 -6.83 30.89
C GLY A 264 -4.87 -7.57 30.57
N ASP A 265 -4.13 -7.97 31.59
CA ASP A 265 -2.85 -8.64 31.42
C ASP A 265 -3.03 -10.07 30.92
N TYR A 266 -2.08 -10.55 30.11
CA TYR A 266 -2.16 -11.86 29.48
C TYR A 266 -0.77 -12.46 29.29
N GLU A 267 -0.55 -13.64 29.85
CA GLU A 267 0.69 -14.39 29.65
C GLU A 267 0.64 -15.12 28.29
N VAL A 268 1.56 -14.77 27.41
CA VAL A 268 1.66 -15.35 26.06
C VAL A 268 2.33 -16.72 26.12
N CYS A 269 3.43 -16.78 26.88
CA CYS A 269 4.16 -17.99 27.23
C CYS A 269 4.98 -17.71 28.52
N PRO A 270 5.56 -18.74 29.17
CA PRO A 270 6.36 -18.53 30.38
C PRO A 270 7.44 -17.47 30.17
N GLY A 271 7.44 -16.44 31.02
CA GLY A 271 8.37 -15.32 30.97
C GLY A 271 8.00 -14.20 29.97
N VAL A 272 6.89 -14.32 29.22
CA VAL A 272 6.44 -13.29 28.27
C VAL A 272 4.99 -12.92 28.52
N THR A 273 4.77 -11.70 29.03
CA THR A 273 3.45 -11.24 29.47
C THR A 273 3.08 -9.90 28.85
N CYS A 274 1.92 -9.84 28.21
CA CYS A 274 1.30 -8.59 27.82
C CYS A 274 0.72 -7.87 29.05
N ILE A 275 1.08 -6.61 29.24
CA ILE A 275 0.60 -5.78 30.36
C ILE A 275 -0.32 -4.69 29.80
N SER A 276 -1.55 -4.60 30.32
CA SER A 276 -2.52 -3.61 29.85
C SER A 276 -2.15 -2.19 30.31
N LEU A 277 -1.99 -1.28 29.35
CA LEU A 277 -1.55 0.11 29.55
C LEU A 277 -2.42 1.09 28.75
N PRO A 278 -3.75 1.14 28.94
CA PRO A 278 -4.64 1.98 28.15
C PRO A 278 -4.34 3.47 28.35
N GLY A 279 -4.79 4.30 27.41
CA GLY A 279 -4.73 5.75 27.54
C GLY A 279 -4.17 6.42 26.31
N HIS A 280 -3.00 6.00 25.82
CA HIS A 280 -2.51 6.49 24.53
C HIS A 280 -3.43 6.04 23.39
N SER A 281 -3.79 4.74 23.39
CA SER A 281 -4.90 4.18 22.60
C SER A 281 -5.91 3.47 23.51
N ALA A 282 -7.00 2.95 22.93
CA ALA A 282 -8.16 2.45 23.67
C ALA A 282 -7.86 1.19 24.50
N GLY A 283 -6.94 0.36 24.01
CA GLY A 283 -6.49 -0.88 24.64
C GLY A 283 -5.01 -1.12 24.35
N MET A 284 -4.18 -0.10 24.54
CA MET A 284 -2.74 -0.26 24.49
C MET A 284 -2.25 -1.32 25.49
N MET A 285 -1.20 -2.05 25.10
CA MET A 285 -0.49 -2.97 25.98
C MET A 285 1.02 -2.88 25.76
N GLY A 286 1.77 -3.05 26.85
CA GLY A 286 3.22 -3.28 26.83
C GLY A 286 3.55 -4.77 26.88
N LEU A 287 4.83 -5.09 26.78
CA LEU A 287 5.34 -6.45 26.85
C LEU A 287 6.41 -6.56 27.94
N MET A 288 6.15 -7.37 28.96
CA MET A 288 7.14 -7.78 29.95
C MET A 288 7.80 -9.06 29.45
N VAL A 289 9.13 -9.07 29.46
CA VAL A 289 9.95 -10.21 29.04
C VAL A 289 10.97 -10.50 30.14
N GLU A 290 10.85 -11.65 30.75
CA GLU A 290 11.83 -12.21 31.67
C GLU A 290 12.88 -12.97 30.85
N THR A 291 14.15 -12.69 31.13
CA THR A 291 15.29 -13.33 30.48
C THR A 291 16.13 -14.03 31.54
N ASP A 292 16.86 -15.08 31.14
CA ASP A 292 17.58 -15.92 32.09
C ASP A 292 18.82 -15.19 32.64
N HIS A 293 19.42 -14.30 31.85
CA HIS A 293 20.70 -13.66 32.18
C HIS A 293 20.70 -12.13 32.08
N SER A 294 19.82 -11.56 31.26
CA SER A 294 19.77 -10.12 30.97
C SER A 294 18.77 -9.36 31.85
N GLY A 295 18.13 -10.03 32.80
CA GLY A 295 17.12 -9.47 33.71
C GLY A 295 15.76 -9.23 33.04
N PRO A 296 14.77 -8.69 33.77
CA PRO A 296 13.47 -8.40 33.19
C PRO A 296 13.50 -7.13 32.33
N TRP A 297 12.81 -7.17 31.20
CA TRP A 297 12.67 -6.07 30.25
C TRP A 297 11.20 -5.71 30.09
N PHE A 298 10.87 -4.43 30.23
CA PHE A 298 9.50 -3.98 30.06
C PHE A 298 9.39 -3.00 28.90
N PHE A 299 8.93 -3.50 27.76
CA PHE A 299 8.65 -2.71 26.57
C PHE A 299 7.30 -2.01 26.73
N VAL A 300 7.31 -0.75 27.14
CA VAL A 300 6.10 0.01 27.45
C VAL A 300 5.42 0.59 26.21
N ARG A 301 6.06 0.45 25.04
CA ARG A 301 5.53 0.91 23.75
C ARG A 301 5.13 2.40 23.84
N ASP A 302 4.07 2.76 23.15
CA ASP A 302 3.59 4.14 23.06
C ASP A 302 2.92 4.63 24.37
N ALA A 303 2.89 3.82 25.43
CA ALA A 303 2.48 4.28 26.76
C ALA A 303 3.44 5.36 27.24
N ALA A 304 4.72 5.24 26.88
CA ALA A 304 5.73 6.27 27.10
C ALA A 304 6.67 6.38 25.89
N TYR A 305 6.60 7.51 25.19
CA TYR A 305 7.38 7.78 23.98
C TYR A 305 8.86 8.01 24.29
N LEU A 306 9.12 8.97 25.19
CA LEU A 306 10.42 9.48 25.56
C LEU A 306 10.51 9.61 27.10
N PRO A 307 11.73 9.63 27.67
CA PRO A 307 11.90 9.87 29.10
C PRO A 307 11.26 11.17 29.58
N ALA A 308 11.27 12.20 28.73
CA ALA A 308 10.62 13.48 29.00
C ALA A 308 9.08 13.38 29.09
N ASN A 309 8.45 12.45 28.36
CA ASN A 309 7.00 12.19 28.49
C ASN A 309 6.67 11.37 29.73
N TYR A 310 7.56 10.43 30.09
CA TYR A 310 7.38 9.60 31.26
C TYR A 310 7.57 10.37 32.58
N GLY A 311 8.45 11.38 32.57
CA GLY A 311 8.66 12.28 33.69
C GLY A 311 9.47 11.68 34.84
N PRO A 312 9.27 12.17 36.08
CA PRO A 312 8.20 13.07 36.54
C PRO A 312 8.41 14.57 36.20
N PRO A 313 7.32 15.36 36.00
CA PRO A 313 5.91 14.92 35.91
C PRO A 313 5.61 14.21 34.58
N SER A 314 4.60 13.32 34.58
CA SER A 314 4.13 12.71 33.34
C SER A 314 3.58 13.80 32.41
N VAL A 315 4.04 13.81 31.16
CA VAL A 315 3.59 14.74 30.13
C VAL A 315 3.00 13.93 28.96
N PRO A 316 1.71 14.15 28.64
CA PRO A 316 1.05 13.50 27.51
C PRO A 316 1.83 13.64 26.20
N SER A 317 1.83 12.59 25.38
CA SER A 317 2.30 12.67 24.00
C SER A 317 1.28 13.44 23.14
N SER A 318 1.64 13.71 21.87
CA SER A 318 0.78 14.47 20.95
C SER A 318 -0.57 13.80 20.66
N PHE A 319 -0.72 12.50 20.94
CA PHE A 319 -1.94 11.74 20.74
C PHE A 319 -2.24 10.93 21.99
N VAL A 320 -3.40 11.16 22.60
CA VAL A 320 -3.87 10.42 23.76
C VAL A 320 -5.38 10.20 23.60
N TYR A 321 -5.80 8.93 23.65
CA TYR A 321 -7.19 8.51 23.60
C TYR A 321 -7.94 8.88 24.89
N ASN A 322 -7.33 8.65 26.06
CA ASN A 322 -7.88 9.00 27.36
C ASN A 322 -6.75 9.42 28.32
N LEU A 323 -6.78 10.67 28.77
CA LEU A 323 -5.75 11.25 29.65
C LEU A 323 -5.69 10.60 31.03
N GLU A 324 -6.85 10.26 31.61
CA GLU A 324 -6.91 9.66 32.94
C GLU A 324 -6.26 8.27 32.93
N ASP A 325 -6.63 7.44 31.95
CA ASP A 325 -6.03 6.11 31.77
C ASP A 325 -4.54 6.21 31.43
N TYR A 326 -4.12 7.21 30.66
CA TYR A 326 -2.71 7.43 30.32
C TYR A 326 -1.87 7.69 31.58
N TYR A 327 -2.33 8.57 32.48
CA TYR A 327 -1.63 8.82 33.74
C TYR A 327 -1.65 7.61 34.67
N LYS A 328 -2.78 6.88 34.76
CA LYS A 328 -2.86 5.61 35.50
C LYS A 328 -1.86 4.60 34.97
N SER A 329 -1.71 4.50 33.65
CA SER A 329 -0.74 3.61 33.00
C SER A 329 0.70 4.02 33.32
N HIS A 330 1.04 5.30 33.40
CA HIS A 330 2.38 5.74 33.84
C HIS A 330 2.69 5.33 35.27
N GLU A 331 1.76 5.54 36.20
CA GLU A 331 1.94 5.13 37.59
C GLU A 331 1.99 3.60 37.72
N ARG A 332 1.23 2.87 36.90
CA ARG A 332 1.31 1.42 36.80
C ARG A 332 2.70 0.96 36.34
N ILE A 333 3.26 1.58 35.29
CA ILE A 333 4.62 1.28 34.84
C ILE A 333 5.63 1.52 35.97
N ARG A 334 5.53 2.63 36.71
CA ARG A 334 6.41 2.92 37.85
C ARG A 334 6.29 1.92 38.99
N ALA A 335 5.09 1.40 39.23
CA ALA A 335 4.87 0.35 40.23
C ALA A 335 5.58 -0.93 39.79
N ILE A 336 5.38 -1.35 38.54
CA ILE A 336 6.01 -2.55 37.97
C ILE A 336 7.53 -2.42 37.95
N GLU A 337 8.08 -1.27 37.52
CA GLU A 337 9.52 -0.99 37.54
C GLU A 337 10.10 -1.14 38.97
N ARG A 338 9.40 -0.61 39.98
CA ARG A 338 9.86 -0.70 41.37
C ARG A 338 9.85 -2.12 41.91
N GLU A 339 8.83 -2.90 41.55
CA GLU A 339 8.61 -4.27 42.01
C GLU A 339 9.56 -5.26 41.33
N THR A 340 9.65 -5.20 39.99
CA THR A 340 10.37 -6.17 39.17
C THR A 340 11.82 -5.78 38.89
N LYS A 341 12.17 -4.50 39.10
CA LYS A 341 13.45 -3.91 38.64
C LYS A 341 13.67 -4.02 37.14
N ALA A 342 12.60 -4.15 36.35
CA ALA A 342 12.69 -4.28 34.91
C ALA A 342 13.28 -3.03 34.24
N ALA A 343 14.12 -3.26 33.22
CA ALA A 343 14.59 -2.20 32.35
C ALA A 343 13.42 -1.69 31.48
N ILE A 344 13.02 -0.43 31.67
CA ILE A 344 11.94 0.18 30.90
C ILE A 344 12.43 0.58 29.50
N VAL A 345 11.81 0.03 28.46
CA VAL A 345 12.11 0.34 27.07
C VAL A 345 10.99 1.17 26.44
N MET A 346 11.32 2.41 26.08
CA MET A 346 10.40 3.39 25.51
C MET A 346 10.38 3.31 23.98
N SER A 347 9.27 3.67 23.34
CA SER A 347 9.09 3.42 21.90
C SER A 347 9.85 4.34 20.97
N HIS A 348 10.16 5.57 21.41
CA HIS A 348 10.67 6.63 20.52
C HIS A 348 11.97 7.30 21.02
N ASP A 349 12.65 6.72 22.01
CA ASP A 349 13.94 7.24 22.48
C ASP A 349 15.13 6.72 21.65
N LEU A 350 15.60 7.57 20.74
CA LEU A 350 16.74 7.26 19.88
C LEU A 350 18.05 7.05 20.68
N ARG A 351 18.21 7.70 21.84
CA ARG A 351 19.42 7.51 22.66
C ARG A 351 19.41 6.13 23.30
N GLN A 352 18.27 5.72 23.85
CA GLN A 352 18.09 4.37 24.37
C GLN A 352 18.29 3.35 23.25
N TRP A 353 17.62 3.52 22.11
CA TRP A 353 17.74 2.62 20.95
C TRP A 353 19.20 2.39 20.54
N ASN A 354 19.97 3.46 20.34
CA ASN A 354 21.37 3.37 19.91
C ASN A 354 22.31 2.72 20.95
N SER A 355 21.88 2.62 22.21
CA SER A 355 22.66 1.97 23.28
C SER A 355 22.35 0.48 23.44
N MET A 356 21.30 -0.01 22.75
CA MET A 356 20.85 -1.39 22.84
C MET A 356 21.57 -2.29 21.84
N LYS A 357 21.61 -3.58 22.14
CA LYS A 357 22.00 -4.63 21.21
C LYS A 357 20.96 -4.72 20.09
N HIS A 358 21.42 -4.79 18.85
CA HIS A 358 20.57 -4.96 17.68
C HIS A 358 20.87 -6.29 17.00
N ALA A 359 19.88 -6.85 16.32
CA ALA A 359 20.06 -8.07 15.54
C ALA A 359 21.30 -7.94 14.62
N PRO A 360 22.17 -8.95 14.58
CA PRO A 360 21.98 -10.31 15.09
C PRO A 360 22.34 -10.54 16.58
N GLU A 361 22.76 -9.51 17.32
CA GLU A 361 22.97 -9.61 18.77
C GLU A 361 21.65 -9.74 19.54
N TYR A 362 21.69 -10.32 20.74
CA TYR A 362 20.50 -10.63 21.53
C TYR A 362 20.69 -10.41 23.04
N TYR A 363 19.56 -10.43 23.75
CA TYR A 363 19.44 -10.48 25.20
C TYR A 363 18.92 -11.87 25.56
N ASP A 364 19.64 -12.59 26.40
CA ASP A 364 19.34 -13.95 26.87
C ASP A 364 18.93 -14.00 28.34
#